data_AF-A0A9W6ILY5-F1
#
_entry.id   AF-A0A9W6ILY5-F1
#
_cell.length_a   1.000
_cell.length_b   1.000
_cell.length_c   1.000
_cell.angle_alpha   90.00
_cell.angle_beta   90.00
_cell.angle_gamma   90.00
#
_symmetry.space_group_name_H-M   'P 1'
#
loop_
_entity.id
_entity.type
_entity.pdbx_description
1 polymer ?
#
loop_
_entity_poly.entity_id
_entity_poly.type
_entity_poly.pdbx_seq_one_letter_code
_entity_poly.pdbx_strand_id
1 'polypeptide(L)'
;MDEGQDKQAGMSGRPPNFGFSVTRVLQDGPDTFVKAVHEPEGGAEAWLTMSLIRTDDSGLMSVRRQISVSPVCEERIVSSMAAYAIPNGPQENTETSRAQVRGFIAAVMAGADRATLEPFIDRVAFDLLRAGPSGERERLDQLIARRGPRDGVRYHGIDDLVAEGDFVAVFSCFDDAGQNFRACDLFRLADGMIVEHWDAIQPVASHTVAHNDES
;
A
#
# COMPACT_ATOMS: atom_id res chain seq x y z
N MET A 1 33.20 20.62 52.34
CA MET A 1 31.96 19.84 52.27
C MET A 1 31.33 20.25 50.96
N ASP A 2 31.59 19.43 49.95
CA ASP A 2 31.15 19.59 48.57
C ASP A 2 30.22 18.39 48.34
N GLU A 3 28.92 18.66 48.21
CA GLU A 3 27.93 17.64 47.85
C GLU A 3 27.50 17.89 46.41
N GLY A 4 28.24 17.29 45.49
CA GLY A 4 27.70 16.91 44.20
C GLY A 4 26.73 15.74 44.38
N GLN A 5 25.50 15.90 43.89
CA GLN A 5 24.68 14.77 43.49
C GLN A 5 24.04 15.05 42.13
N ASP A 6 24.69 14.42 41.16
CA ASP A 6 24.23 14.01 39.85
C ASP A 6 22.91 13.23 39.96
N LYS A 7 21.90 13.60 39.15
CA LYS A 7 20.80 12.69 38.76
C LYS A 7 20.43 12.94 37.30
N GLN A 8 21.28 12.43 36.41
CA GLN A 8 20.81 11.83 35.18
C GLN A 8 19.83 10.69 35.52
N ALA A 9 18.58 10.83 35.08
CA ALA A 9 17.69 9.69 34.85
C ALA A 9 17.33 9.70 33.37
N GLY A 10 18.24 9.14 32.56
CA GLY A 10 17.97 8.83 31.16
C GLY A 10 16.84 7.81 31.08
N MET A 11 15.82 8.14 30.28
CA MET A 11 14.77 7.21 29.86
C MET A 11 15.41 6.08 29.04
N SER A 12 15.87 5.04 29.72
CA SER A 12 16.40 3.81 29.12
C SER A 12 15.33 2.71 29.10
N GLY A 13 14.12 3.07 28.67
CA GLY A 13 13.18 2.07 28.17
C GLY A 13 13.77 1.49 26.88
N ARG A 14 14.02 0.18 26.85
CA ARG A 14 14.26 -0.54 25.59
C ARG A 14 13.20 -0.07 24.59
N PRO A 15 13.54 0.27 23.32
CA PRO A 15 12.51 0.55 22.33
C PRO A 15 11.49 -0.59 22.41
N PRO A 16 10.18 -0.32 22.47
CA PRO A 16 9.18 -1.37 22.54
C PRO A 16 9.52 -2.38 21.44
N ASN A 17 9.53 -3.68 21.74
CA ASN A 17 9.77 -4.65 20.68
C ASN A 17 8.61 -4.47 19.70
N PHE A 18 8.90 -3.96 18.52
CA PHE A 18 7.93 -3.95 17.44
C PHE A 18 8.03 -5.33 16.78
N GLY A 19 6.99 -6.15 16.96
CA GLY A 19 6.77 -7.24 16.04
C GLY A 19 6.42 -6.62 14.69
N PHE A 20 7.21 -6.90 13.66
CA PHE A 20 6.78 -6.59 12.30
C PHE A 20 6.86 -7.84 11.45
N SER A 21 5.84 -8.03 10.64
CA SER A 21 5.69 -9.15 9.73
C SER A 21 5.67 -8.59 8.32
N VAL A 22 6.70 -8.91 7.53
CA VAL A 22 6.71 -8.60 6.10
C VAL A 22 5.76 -9.56 5.39
N THR A 23 4.65 -9.02 4.90
CA THR A 23 3.55 -9.78 4.29
C THR A 23 3.63 -9.89 2.78
N ARG A 24 4.39 -9.01 2.13
CA ARG A 24 4.69 -9.11 0.70
C ARG A 24 5.98 -8.35 0.39
N VAL A 25 6.78 -8.93 -0.50
CA VAL A 25 7.88 -8.26 -1.18
C VAL A 25 7.70 -8.48 -2.68
N LEU A 26 7.84 -7.41 -3.47
CA LEU A 26 7.95 -7.50 -4.93
C LEU A 26 9.28 -6.88 -5.37
N GLN A 27 9.93 -7.46 -6.37
CA GLN A 27 11.15 -6.95 -6.99
C GLN A 27 10.92 -6.68 -8.48
N ASP A 28 11.19 -5.45 -8.91
CA ASP A 28 11.01 -5.00 -10.29
C ASP A 28 12.20 -4.11 -10.69
N GLY A 29 13.22 -4.73 -11.30
CA GLY A 29 14.48 -4.05 -11.57
C GLY A 29 15.12 -3.50 -10.27
N PRO A 30 15.43 -2.19 -10.19
CA PRO A 30 16.02 -1.58 -8.99
C PRO A 30 15.01 -1.33 -7.87
N ASP A 31 13.72 -1.50 -8.14
CA ASP A 31 12.65 -1.18 -7.20
C ASP A 31 12.20 -2.41 -6.42
N THR A 32 12.10 -2.24 -5.10
CA THR A 32 11.60 -3.23 -4.15
C THR A 32 10.37 -2.65 -3.46
N PHE A 33 9.21 -3.28 -3.66
CA PHE A 33 8.02 -2.99 -2.87
C PHE A 33 7.99 -3.86 -1.63
N VAL A 34 7.61 -3.29 -0.49
CA VAL A 34 7.44 -4.01 0.78
C VAL A 34 6.12 -3.64 1.42
N LYS A 35 5.32 -4.65 1.75
CA LYS A 35 4.12 -4.51 2.58
C LYS A 35 4.36 -5.19 3.93
N ALA A 36 4.32 -4.44 5.03
CA ALA A 36 4.56 -4.96 6.37
C ALA A 36 3.43 -4.57 7.33
N VAL A 37 3.05 -5.51 8.20
CA VAL A 37 2.15 -5.28 9.32
C VAL A 37 3.00 -5.17 10.57
N HIS A 38 2.69 -4.20 11.43
CA HIS A 38 3.40 -3.94 12.67
C HIS A 38 2.42 -4.13 13.82
N GLU A 39 2.76 -5.02 14.73
CA GLU A 39 1.97 -5.41 15.89
C GLU A 39 2.76 -5.01 17.14
N PRO A 40 2.43 -3.86 17.74
CA PRO A 40 3.11 -3.42 18.96
C PRO A 40 2.77 -4.34 20.14
N GLU A 41 3.77 -4.66 20.96
CA GLU A 41 3.54 -5.41 22.20
C GLU A 41 2.56 -4.67 23.14
N GLY A 42 1.74 -5.43 23.87
CA GLY A 42 0.88 -4.88 24.94
C GLY A 42 -0.50 -4.37 24.50
N GLY A 43 -0.98 -4.76 23.31
CA GLY A 43 -2.35 -4.48 22.86
C GLY A 43 -2.55 -3.07 22.28
N ALA A 44 -1.46 -2.39 21.89
CA ALA A 44 -1.54 -1.17 21.11
C ALA A 44 -2.02 -1.46 19.67
N GLU A 45 -2.51 -0.43 18.99
CA GLU A 45 -3.08 -0.55 17.65
C GLU A 45 -2.04 -0.98 16.61
N ALA A 46 -2.36 -1.99 15.82
CA ALA A 46 -1.53 -2.42 14.71
C ALA A 46 -1.58 -1.42 13.56
N TRP A 47 -0.46 -1.26 12.85
CA TRP A 47 -0.38 -0.45 11.64
C TRP A 47 0.16 -1.23 10.44
N LEU A 48 -0.22 -0.81 9.24
CA LEU A 48 0.26 -1.35 7.98
C LEU A 48 1.14 -0.30 7.29
N THR A 49 2.30 -0.73 6.79
CA THR A 49 3.15 0.07 5.92
C THR A 49 3.26 -0.55 4.54
N MET A 50 3.13 0.27 3.51
CA MET A 50 3.43 -0.07 2.13
C MET A 50 4.52 0.89 1.63
N SER A 51 5.68 0.35 1.32
CA SER A 51 6.88 1.12 1.01
C SER A 51 7.45 0.74 -0.36
N LEU A 52 7.96 1.74 -1.07
CA LEU A 52 8.78 1.56 -2.27
C LEU A 52 10.21 1.93 -1.91
N ILE A 53 11.13 1.01 -2.14
CA ILE A 53 12.56 1.18 -1.91
C ILE A 53 13.26 1.06 -3.25
N ARG A 54 14.20 1.96 -3.54
CA ARG A 54 15.04 1.88 -4.74
C ARG A 54 16.47 1.58 -4.33
N THR A 55 17.08 0.62 -5.02
CA THR A 55 18.50 0.30 -4.90
C THR A 55 19.24 0.88 -6.10
N ASP A 56 20.22 1.74 -5.86
CA ASP A 56 21.05 2.29 -6.94
C ASP A 56 22.19 1.34 -7.35
N ASP A 57 22.96 1.73 -8.37
CA ASP A 57 24.07 0.93 -8.91
C ASP A 57 25.21 0.68 -7.89
N SER A 58 25.28 1.47 -6.81
CA SER A 58 26.24 1.29 -5.72
C SER A 58 25.74 0.29 -4.65
N GLY A 59 24.48 -0.13 -4.75
CA GLY A 59 23.80 -0.95 -3.76
C GLY A 59 23.17 -0.15 -2.61
N LEU A 60 23.16 1.18 -2.70
CA LEU A 60 22.52 2.02 -1.68
C LEU A 60 21.00 1.96 -1.85
N MET A 61 20.32 1.66 -0.74
CA MET A 61 18.86 1.55 -0.68
C MET A 61 18.25 2.83 -0.10
N SER A 62 17.29 3.42 -0.81
CA SER A 62 16.55 4.60 -0.37
C SER A 62 15.04 4.35 -0.39
N VAL A 63 14.33 4.79 0.65
CA VAL A 63 12.86 4.75 0.67
C VAL A 63 12.35 5.88 -0.22
N ARG A 64 11.77 5.52 -1.38
CA ARG A 64 11.20 6.46 -2.35
C ARG A 64 9.77 6.86 -1.96
N ARG A 65 8.99 5.92 -1.46
CA ARG A 65 7.59 6.13 -1.03
C ARG A 65 7.33 5.33 0.22
N GLN A 66 6.50 5.87 1.12
CA GLN A 66 5.94 5.12 2.23
C GLN A 66 4.55 5.63 2.56
N ILE A 67 3.62 4.70 2.74
CA ILE A 67 2.30 4.95 3.28
C ILE A 67 2.10 4.10 4.52
N SER A 68 1.67 4.74 5.61
CA SER A 68 1.41 4.10 6.89
C SER A 68 -0.02 4.39 7.32
N VAL A 69 -0.76 3.34 7.69
CA VAL A 69 -2.15 3.46 8.14
C VAL A 69 -2.36 2.71 9.45
N SER A 70 -3.04 3.37 10.39
CA SER A 70 -3.36 2.88 11.73
C SER A 70 -4.69 3.48 12.19
N PRO A 71 -5.52 2.75 12.96
CA PRO A 71 -5.43 1.32 13.24
C PRO A 71 -5.80 0.46 12.03
N VAL A 72 -5.27 -0.76 11.98
CA VAL A 72 -5.67 -1.82 11.04
C VAL A 72 -6.41 -2.91 11.80
N CYS A 73 -7.58 -3.34 11.30
CA CYS A 73 -8.35 -4.39 11.97
C CYS A 73 -7.71 -5.79 11.82
N GLU A 74 -8.01 -6.68 12.76
CA GLU A 74 -7.43 -8.03 12.86
C GLU A 74 -7.66 -8.88 11.61
N GLU A 75 -8.87 -8.84 11.02
CA GLU A 75 -9.18 -9.58 9.78
C GLU A 75 -8.24 -9.20 8.61
N ARG A 76 -7.77 -7.95 8.58
CA ARG A 76 -6.82 -7.48 7.56
C ARG A 76 -5.41 -7.97 7.83
N ILE A 77 -5.02 -8.12 9.09
CA ILE A 77 -3.77 -8.77 9.48
C ILE A 77 -3.81 -10.23 8.99
N VAL A 78 -4.87 -10.97 9.32
CA VAL A 78 -5.05 -12.38 8.90
C VAL A 78 -5.00 -12.52 7.39
N SER A 79 -5.73 -11.68 6.64
CA SER A 79 -5.71 -11.74 5.17
C SER A 79 -4.35 -11.38 4.59
N SER A 80 -3.63 -10.46 5.22
CA SER A 80 -2.26 -10.12 4.82
C SER A 80 -1.28 -11.28 5.03
N MET A 81 -1.43 -12.02 6.14
CA MET A 81 -0.63 -13.22 6.41
C MET A 81 -1.01 -14.38 5.49
N ALA A 82 -2.28 -14.55 5.16
CA ALA A 82 -2.73 -15.53 4.18
C ALA A 82 -2.13 -15.21 2.79
N ALA A 83 -2.13 -13.94 2.40
CA ALA A 83 -1.50 -13.50 1.17
C ALA A 83 -0.01 -13.85 1.16
N TYR A 84 0.74 -13.63 2.24
CA TYR A 84 2.17 -13.94 2.33
C TYR A 84 2.54 -15.36 1.86
N ALA A 85 1.71 -16.36 2.14
CA ALA A 85 1.96 -17.74 1.74
C ALA A 85 1.81 -17.99 0.23
N ILE A 86 1.20 -17.06 -0.51
CA ILE A 86 1.01 -17.16 -1.97
C ILE A 86 2.30 -16.70 -2.66
N PRO A 87 2.94 -17.52 -3.52
CA PRO A 87 4.08 -17.10 -4.34
C PRO A 87 3.71 -15.90 -5.21
N ASN A 88 4.70 -15.07 -5.58
CA ASN A 88 4.45 -13.93 -6.47
C ASN A 88 3.93 -14.35 -7.86
N GLY A 89 4.10 -15.61 -8.26
CA GLY A 89 3.65 -16.14 -9.55
C GLY A 89 4.78 -16.25 -10.57
N PRO A 90 4.50 -16.77 -11.78
CA PRO A 90 5.47 -16.89 -12.86
C PRO A 90 5.97 -15.53 -13.34
N GLN A 91 7.29 -15.38 -13.52
CA GLN A 91 7.88 -14.10 -13.91
C GLN A 91 7.48 -13.65 -15.33
N GLU A 92 7.11 -14.59 -16.22
CA GLU A 92 6.57 -14.26 -17.53
C GLU A 92 5.23 -13.50 -17.47
N ASN A 93 4.51 -13.56 -16.35
CA ASN A 93 3.24 -12.85 -16.18
C ASN A 93 3.44 -11.36 -15.88
N THR A 94 4.62 -10.95 -15.39
CA THR A 94 4.89 -9.61 -14.86
C THR A 94 4.41 -8.48 -15.77
N GLU A 95 4.77 -8.50 -17.05
CA GLU A 95 4.39 -7.45 -18.00
C GLU A 95 2.88 -7.43 -18.29
N THR A 96 2.27 -8.62 -18.42
CA THR A 96 0.82 -8.75 -18.64
C THR A 96 0.05 -8.26 -17.42
N SER A 97 0.45 -8.66 -16.21
CA SER A 97 -0.15 -8.21 -14.95
C SER A 97 -0.04 -6.69 -14.79
N ARG A 98 1.14 -6.13 -15.06
CA ARG A 98 1.39 -4.69 -15.07
C ARG A 98 0.46 -3.97 -16.04
N ALA A 99 0.34 -4.46 -17.28
CA ALA A 99 -0.53 -3.86 -18.28
C ALA A 99 -2.01 -3.94 -17.88
N GLN A 100 -2.44 -5.07 -17.34
CA GLN A 100 -3.81 -5.32 -16.90
C GLN A 100 -4.24 -4.36 -15.79
N VAL A 101 -3.42 -4.21 -14.74
CA VAL A 101 -3.72 -3.30 -13.62
C VAL A 101 -3.70 -1.84 -14.06
N ARG A 102 -2.74 -1.45 -14.90
CA ARG A 102 -2.72 -0.10 -15.47
C ARG A 102 -3.95 0.20 -16.31
N GLY A 103 -4.36 -0.75 -17.15
CA GLY A 103 -5.56 -0.65 -17.98
C GLY A 103 -6.82 -0.54 -17.15
N PHE A 104 -6.94 -1.35 -16.10
CA PHE A 104 -8.05 -1.30 -15.15
C PHE A 104 -8.17 0.09 -14.49
N ILE A 105 -7.07 0.62 -13.95
CA ILE A 105 -7.06 1.96 -13.33
C ILE A 105 -7.47 3.02 -14.36
N ALA A 106 -6.90 2.98 -15.57
CA ALA A 106 -7.25 3.92 -16.62
C ALA A 106 -8.75 3.86 -16.99
N ALA A 107 -9.32 2.66 -17.08
CA ALA A 107 -10.74 2.47 -17.36
C ALA A 107 -11.63 3.03 -16.23
N VAL A 108 -11.30 2.75 -14.96
CA VAL A 108 -12.03 3.33 -13.80
C VAL A 108 -11.97 4.85 -13.83
N MET A 109 -10.80 5.44 -14.10
CA MET A 109 -10.62 6.89 -14.16
C MET A 109 -11.29 7.54 -15.38
N ALA A 110 -11.51 6.77 -16.45
CA ALA A 110 -12.32 7.20 -17.59
C ALA A 110 -13.83 7.13 -17.33
N GLY A 111 -14.26 6.66 -16.15
CA GLY A 111 -15.67 6.44 -15.84
C GLY A 111 -16.27 5.28 -16.63
N ALA A 112 -15.45 4.28 -16.97
CA ALA A 112 -15.90 3.12 -17.73
C ALA A 112 -17.04 2.39 -17.02
N ASP A 113 -17.98 1.87 -17.81
CA ASP A 113 -19.09 1.09 -17.29
C ASP A 113 -18.65 -0.30 -16.82
N ARG A 114 -19.59 -0.97 -16.15
CA ARG A 114 -19.39 -2.31 -15.59
C ARG A 114 -18.96 -3.33 -16.65
N ALA A 115 -19.55 -3.26 -17.86
CA ALA A 115 -19.25 -4.20 -18.94
C ALA A 115 -17.82 -4.01 -19.47
N THR A 116 -17.35 -2.77 -19.50
CA THR A 116 -15.97 -2.44 -19.90
C THR A 116 -14.95 -2.90 -18.86
N LEU A 117 -15.34 -2.99 -17.58
CA LEU A 117 -14.48 -3.44 -16.49
C LEU A 117 -14.44 -4.97 -16.32
N GLU A 118 -15.44 -5.69 -16.83
CA GLU A 118 -15.52 -7.16 -16.73
C GLU A 118 -14.26 -7.91 -17.21
N PRO A 119 -13.58 -7.51 -18.29
CA PRO A 119 -12.35 -8.16 -18.75
C PRO A 119 -11.13 -7.96 -17.83
N PHE A 120 -11.21 -7.11 -16.81
CA PHE A 120 -10.08 -6.83 -15.93
C PHE A 120 -10.11 -7.62 -14.63
N ILE A 121 -11.29 -8.07 -14.19
CA ILE A 121 -11.52 -8.48 -12.80
C ILE A 121 -12.38 -9.74 -12.73
N ASP A 122 -11.92 -10.77 -12.01
CA ASP A 122 -12.76 -11.92 -11.70
C ASP A 122 -13.66 -11.55 -10.54
N ARG A 123 -14.90 -11.20 -10.85
CA ARG A 123 -15.87 -10.70 -9.87
C ARG A 123 -16.35 -11.73 -8.86
N VAL A 124 -16.18 -13.01 -9.16
CA VAL A 124 -16.58 -14.10 -8.27
C VAL A 124 -15.49 -14.33 -7.24
N ALA A 125 -14.23 -14.24 -7.66
CA ALA A 125 -13.07 -14.36 -6.79
C ALA A 125 -12.64 -13.05 -6.12
N PHE A 126 -13.09 -11.89 -6.62
CA PHE A 126 -12.58 -10.59 -6.19
C PHE A 126 -12.85 -10.27 -4.72
N ASP A 127 -11.77 -10.28 -3.94
CA ASP A 127 -11.75 -9.82 -2.56
C ASP A 127 -11.03 -8.47 -2.44
N LEU A 128 -11.76 -7.45 -1.97
CA LEU A 128 -11.18 -6.14 -1.66
C LEU A 128 -11.02 -5.93 -0.16
N LEU A 129 -9.80 -5.60 0.22
CA LEU A 129 -9.30 -5.55 1.58
C LEU A 129 -8.67 -4.19 1.88
N ARG A 130 -9.50 -3.20 2.20
CA ARG A 130 -9.03 -1.88 2.65
C ARG A 130 -8.35 -1.95 4.01
N ALA A 131 -7.21 -1.29 4.15
CA ALA A 131 -6.59 -1.08 5.45
C ALA A 131 -7.34 0.01 6.25
N GLY A 132 -7.75 -0.31 7.47
CA GLY A 132 -8.49 0.60 8.35
C GLY A 132 -9.30 -0.15 9.41
N PRO A 133 -10.01 0.57 10.30
CA PRO A 133 -10.69 -0.04 11.45
C PRO A 133 -11.94 -0.84 11.09
N SER A 134 -12.56 -0.61 9.92
CA SER A 134 -13.89 -1.18 9.64
C SER A 134 -13.88 -2.66 9.24
N GLY A 135 -12.77 -3.21 8.73
CA GLY A 135 -12.70 -4.60 8.26
C GLY A 135 -13.65 -4.95 7.11
N GLU A 136 -14.40 -3.99 6.59
CA GLU A 136 -15.42 -4.19 5.57
C GLU A 136 -14.80 -4.66 4.26
N ARG A 137 -15.20 -5.85 3.81
CA ARG A 137 -14.90 -6.34 2.46
C ARG A 137 -15.73 -5.54 1.48
N GLU A 138 -15.07 -4.97 0.49
CA GLU A 138 -15.70 -4.10 -0.49
C GLU A 138 -15.94 -4.87 -1.80
N ARG A 139 -16.92 -4.45 -2.61
CA ARG A 139 -17.18 -4.97 -3.95
C ARG A 139 -16.71 -3.97 -5.01
N LEU A 140 -16.53 -4.45 -6.25
CA LEU A 140 -16.12 -3.60 -7.38
C LEU A 140 -16.93 -2.29 -7.50
N ASP A 141 -18.25 -2.35 -7.36
CA ASP A 141 -19.11 -1.16 -7.53
C ASP A 141 -18.81 -0.08 -6.46
N GLN A 142 -18.42 -0.50 -5.24
CA GLN A 142 -18.05 0.39 -4.15
C GLN A 142 -16.65 0.99 -4.37
N LEU A 143 -15.70 0.17 -4.87
CA LEU A 143 -14.37 0.65 -5.29
C LEU A 143 -14.51 1.75 -6.36
N ILE A 144 -15.32 1.50 -7.39
CA ILE A 144 -15.59 2.46 -8.47
C ILE A 144 -16.25 3.72 -7.91
N ALA A 145 -17.26 3.59 -7.05
CA ALA A 145 -17.93 4.75 -6.45
C ALA A 145 -16.97 5.61 -5.61
N ARG A 146 -16.00 5.00 -4.91
CA ARG A 146 -15.00 5.74 -4.13
C ARG A 146 -13.96 6.43 -5.02
N ARG A 147 -13.39 5.68 -5.97
CA ARG A 147 -12.17 6.04 -6.70
C ARG A 147 -12.42 6.64 -8.08
N GLY A 148 -13.57 6.36 -8.68
CA GLY A 148 -13.94 6.86 -10.00
C GLY A 148 -14.26 8.35 -10.00
N PRO A 149 -14.49 8.93 -11.19
CA PRO A 149 -14.82 10.35 -11.34
C PRO A 149 -16.05 10.75 -10.54
N ARG A 150 -15.89 11.72 -9.63
CA ARG A 150 -16.98 12.34 -8.88
C ARG A 150 -16.61 13.76 -8.48
N ASP A 151 -17.62 14.57 -8.18
CA ASP A 151 -17.42 15.95 -7.73
C ASP A 151 -16.52 15.99 -6.49
N GLY A 152 -15.56 16.90 -6.52
CA GLY A 152 -14.57 17.08 -5.44
C GLY A 152 -13.42 16.08 -5.47
N VAL A 153 -13.42 15.06 -6.35
CA VAL A 153 -12.29 14.15 -6.54
C VAL A 153 -11.52 14.45 -7.81
N ARG A 154 -10.20 14.53 -7.69
CA ARG A 154 -9.29 14.66 -8.83
C ARG A 154 -8.15 13.67 -8.69
N TYR A 155 -8.10 12.69 -9.59
CA TYR A 155 -6.95 11.79 -9.70
C TYR A 155 -5.81 12.49 -10.44
N HIS A 156 -4.59 12.41 -9.91
CA HIS A 156 -3.41 13.04 -10.49
C HIS A 156 -2.53 12.07 -11.30
N GLY A 157 -2.80 10.77 -11.20
CA GLY A 157 -2.11 9.74 -11.96
C GLY A 157 -1.40 8.70 -11.10
N ILE A 158 -0.79 7.75 -11.79
CA ILE A 158 0.12 6.77 -11.20
C ILE A 158 1.49 7.43 -11.07
N ASP A 159 1.99 7.39 -9.86
CA ASP A 159 3.27 7.93 -9.44
C ASP A 159 4.39 6.92 -9.69
N ASP A 160 4.19 5.69 -9.21
CA ASP A 160 5.11 4.57 -9.34
C ASP A 160 4.29 3.28 -9.47
N LEU A 161 4.80 2.30 -10.23
CA LEU A 161 4.19 1.00 -10.38
C LEU A 161 5.27 -0.08 -10.40
N VAL A 162 5.15 -1.04 -9.48
CA VAL A 162 6.04 -2.20 -9.33
C VAL A 162 5.23 -3.46 -9.60
N ALA A 163 5.74 -4.35 -10.44
CA ALA A 163 5.08 -5.63 -10.70
C ALA A 163 6.06 -6.80 -10.59
N GLU A 164 5.59 -7.91 -10.05
CA GLU A 164 6.31 -9.18 -10.05
C GLU A 164 5.30 -10.33 -10.14
N GLY A 165 5.38 -11.09 -11.23
CA GLY A 165 4.46 -12.18 -11.55
C GLY A 165 3.00 -11.73 -11.60
N ASP A 166 2.22 -12.24 -10.67
CA ASP A 166 0.79 -12.02 -10.52
C ASP A 166 0.46 -10.91 -9.51
N PHE A 167 1.44 -10.13 -9.07
CA PHE A 167 1.21 -9.01 -8.15
C PHE A 167 1.68 -7.68 -8.74
N VAL A 168 0.90 -6.63 -8.47
CA VAL A 168 1.21 -5.26 -8.90
C VAL A 168 0.92 -4.29 -7.76
N ALA A 169 1.92 -3.53 -7.34
CA ALA A 169 1.79 -2.41 -6.43
C ALA A 169 1.77 -1.08 -7.22
N VAL A 170 0.85 -0.19 -6.87
CA VAL A 170 0.66 1.10 -7.52
C VAL A 170 0.65 2.19 -6.46
N PHE A 171 1.58 3.13 -6.56
CA PHE A 171 1.51 4.38 -5.81
C PHE A 171 0.82 5.43 -6.68
N SER A 172 -0.09 6.20 -6.09
CA SER A 172 -0.82 7.26 -6.78
C SER A 172 -1.19 8.40 -5.85
N CYS A 173 -1.62 9.51 -6.46
CA CYS A 173 -2.12 10.67 -5.72
C CYS A 173 -3.45 11.19 -6.28
N PHE A 174 -4.25 11.76 -5.38
CA PHE A 174 -5.53 12.35 -5.71
C PHE A 174 -5.91 13.43 -4.70
N ASP A 175 -6.76 14.35 -5.12
CA ASP A 175 -7.46 15.26 -4.21
C ASP A 175 -8.87 14.72 -3.96
N ASP A 176 -9.35 14.86 -2.72
CA ASP A 176 -10.76 14.64 -2.36
C ASP A 176 -11.21 15.78 -1.43
N ALA A 177 -12.23 16.52 -1.85
CA ALA A 177 -12.80 17.67 -1.14
C ALA A 177 -11.76 18.71 -0.68
N GLY A 178 -10.73 18.96 -1.50
CA GLY A 178 -9.67 19.94 -1.23
C GLY A 178 -8.52 19.43 -0.36
N GLN A 179 -8.54 18.17 0.08
CA GLN A 179 -7.43 17.51 0.76
C GLN A 179 -6.67 16.62 -0.24
N ASN A 180 -5.33 16.73 -0.27
CA ASN A 180 -4.48 15.83 -1.06
C ASN A 180 -4.22 14.53 -0.31
N PHE A 181 -4.24 13.42 -1.04
CA PHE A 181 -3.98 12.08 -0.54
C PHE A 181 -2.92 11.36 -1.37
N ARG A 182 -2.19 10.47 -0.70
CA ARG A 182 -1.38 9.43 -1.33
C ARG A 182 -2.04 8.09 -1.08
N ALA A 183 -2.06 7.24 -2.10
CA ALA A 183 -2.55 5.88 -2.01
C ALA A 183 -1.49 4.90 -2.49
N CYS A 184 -1.49 3.72 -1.88
CA CYS A 184 -0.81 2.54 -2.39
C CYS A 184 -1.86 1.45 -2.53
N ASP A 185 -2.01 0.94 -3.74
CA ASP A 185 -2.88 -0.17 -4.09
C ASP A 185 -1.99 -1.37 -4.41
N LEU A 186 -2.24 -2.53 -3.78
CA LEU A 186 -1.64 -3.81 -4.15
C LEU A 186 -2.71 -4.67 -4.79
N PHE A 187 -2.46 -5.20 -5.98
CA PHE A 187 -3.35 -6.10 -6.70
C PHE A 187 -2.72 -7.48 -6.77
N ARG A 188 -3.56 -8.51 -6.67
CA ARG A 188 -3.23 -9.88 -7.04
C ARG A 188 -4.07 -10.28 -8.25
N LEU A 189 -3.43 -10.98 -9.18
CA LEU A 189 -4.04 -11.57 -10.33
C LEU A 189 -4.09 -13.09 -10.23
N ALA A 190 -5.02 -13.68 -10.95
CA ALA A 190 -5.06 -15.10 -11.26
C ALA A 190 -5.67 -15.23 -12.66
N ASP A 191 -5.11 -16.09 -13.51
CA ASP A 191 -5.56 -16.29 -14.88
C ASP A 191 -5.69 -14.98 -15.69
N GLY A 192 -4.79 -14.02 -15.44
CA GLY A 192 -4.78 -12.70 -16.10
C GLY A 192 -5.85 -11.72 -15.60
N MET A 193 -6.63 -12.09 -14.57
CA MET A 193 -7.71 -11.28 -14.01
C MET A 193 -7.35 -10.80 -12.61
N ILE A 194 -7.75 -9.59 -12.25
CA ILE A 194 -7.63 -9.08 -10.89
C ILE A 194 -8.59 -9.87 -10.00
N VAL A 195 -8.07 -10.49 -8.95
CA VAL A 195 -8.83 -11.33 -8.01
C VAL A 195 -8.70 -10.88 -6.56
N GLU A 196 -7.80 -9.94 -6.27
CA GLU A 196 -7.67 -9.38 -4.94
C GLU A 196 -7.07 -7.97 -5.01
N HIS A 197 -7.49 -7.09 -4.11
CA HIS A 197 -6.98 -5.74 -4.00
C HIS A 197 -6.88 -5.31 -2.54
N TRP A 198 -5.74 -4.71 -2.17
CA TRP A 198 -5.53 -4.04 -0.89
C TRP A 198 -5.19 -2.58 -1.15
N ASP A 199 -5.73 -1.66 -0.36
CA ASP A 199 -5.30 -0.26 -0.39
C ASP A 199 -4.92 0.28 0.99
N ALA A 200 -3.95 1.20 0.96
CA ALA A 200 -3.59 2.07 2.07
C ALA A 200 -3.62 3.52 1.56
N ILE A 201 -4.35 4.38 2.26
CA ILE A 201 -4.55 5.78 1.88
C ILE A 201 -4.19 6.64 3.08
N GLN A 202 -3.35 7.65 2.87
CA GLN A 202 -3.02 8.64 3.89
C GLN A 202 -3.17 10.07 3.33
N PRO A 203 -3.65 11.03 4.14
CA PRO A 203 -3.60 12.43 3.77
C PRO A 203 -2.15 12.88 3.64
N VAL A 204 -1.86 13.69 2.62
CA VAL A 204 -0.59 14.41 2.56
C VAL A 204 -0.69 15.59 3.51
N ALA A 205 0.22 15.66 4.47
CA ALA A 205 0.27 16.76 5.40
C ALA A 205 0.41 18.09 4.64
N SER A 206 -0.47 19.04 4.95
CA SER A 206 -0.31 20.44 4.57
C SER A 206 1.03 20.90 5.13
N HIS A 207 2.01 21.15 4.25
CA HIS A 207 3.43 21.27 4.60
C HIS A 207 3.76 21.78 6.01
N THR A 208 4.45 20.96 6.79
CA THR A 208 5.71 21.40 7.39
C THR A 208 6.75 20.35 7.03
N VAL A 209 7.85 20.82 6.48
CA VAL A 209 8.85 20.10 5.69
C VAL A 209 9.53 18.97 6.48
N ALA A 210 9.56 17.78 5.89
CA ALA A 210 10.74 16.92 5.86
C ALA A 210 10.77 16.28 4.46
N HIS A 211 11.34 17.01 3.49
CA HIS A 211 11.63 16.47 2.17
C HIS A 211 12.69 15.36 2.31
N ASN A 212 12.35 14.16 1.85
CA ASN A 212 13.31 13.22 1.27
C ASN A 212 13.13 13.20 -0.27
N ASP A 213 12.86 14.36 -0.85
CA ASP A 213 12.97 14.56 -2.29
C ASP A 213 14.39 15.08 -2.55
N GLU A 214 15.32 14.17 -2.87
CA GLU A 214 16.56 14.59 -3.49
C GLU A 214 16.33 14.82 -4.99
N SER A 215 16.81 15.99 -5.42
CA SER A 215 16.88 16.57 -6.77
C SER A 215 17.55 15.70 -7.83
#